data_AF-X1ES33-F1
#
_entry.id   AF-X1ES33-F1
#
_cell.length_a   1.000
_cell.length_b   1.000
_cell.length_c   1.000
_cell.angle_alpha   90.00
_cell.angle_beta   90.00
_cell.angle_gamma   90.00
#
_symmetry.space_group_name_H-M   'P 1'
#
loop_
_entity.id
_entity.type
_entity.pdbx_description
1 polymer ?
#
loop_
_entity_poly.entity_id
_entity_poly.type
_entity_poly.pdbx_seq_one_letter_code
_entity_poly.pdbx_strand_id
1 'polypeptide(L)'
;INTTYHDPCHTGRNSGLSPLYEEPREILSKISNLTEMKTIKENAKCCGAGGGVKKGFPDLALEIAKTRVQEAEETGADYLISICPFCYRNLTDAIIALNSNIKMVDLMELIDQALL
;
A
#
# COMPACT_ATOMS: atom_id res chain seq x y z
N ILE A 1 -9.36 8.36 11.60
CA ILE A 1 -9.15 7.96 10.19
C ILE A 1 -8.88 6.47 10.18
N ASN A 2 -9.64 5.64 9.44
CA ASN A 2 -9.40 4.20 9.39
C ASN A 2 -8.47 3.88 8.21
N THR A 3 -7.36 3.22 8.48
CA THR A 3 -6.28 3.02 7.53
C THR A 3 -5.89 1.55 7.46
N THR A 4 -5.35 1.15 6.31
CA THR A 4 -4.59 -0.09 6.17
C THR A 4 -3.27 0.20 5.46
N TYR A 5 -2.27 -0.66 5.61
CA TYR A 5 -0.91 -0.39 5.14
C TYR A 5 -0.39 -1.43 4.15
N HIS A 6 0.11 -0.97 3.00
CA HIS A 6 0.84 -1.78 2.04
C HIS A 6 2.35 -1.63 2.23
N ASP A 7 2.97 -2.72 2.68
CA ASP A 7 4.42 -2.89 2.78
C ASP A 7 5.08 -2.92 1.38
N PRO A 8 5.90 -1.93 1.02
CA PRO A 8 6.62 -1.96 -0.25
C PRO A 8 7.73 -3.02 -0.23
N CYS A 9 7.86 -3.75 -1.33
CA CYS A 9 8.84 -4.82 -1.42
C CYS A 9 10.30 -4.33 -1.35
N HIS A 10 10.62 -3.12 -1.81
CA HIS A 10 11.99 -2.60 -1.80
C HIS A 10 12.47 -2.16 -0.42
N THR A 11 11.58 -1.56 0.38
CA THR A 11 11.90 -1.12 1.75
C THR A 11 11.69 -2.23 2.78
N GLY A 12 10.87 -3.24 2.45
CA GLY A 12 10.64 -4.43 3.26
C GLY A 12 11.53 -5.59 2.85
N ARG A 13 11.06 -6.43 1.91
CA ARG A 13 11.71 -7.68 1.52
C ARG A 13 13.14 -7.53 0.98
N ASN A 14 13.40 -6.46 0.24
CA ASN A 14 14.64 -6.28 -0.50
C ASN A 14 15.57 -5.21 0.11
N SER A 15 15.35 -4.78 1.35
CA SER A 15 16.20 -3.77 2.02
C SER A 15 17.41 -4.37 2.76
N GLY A 16 17.61 -5.69 2.68
CA GLY A 16 18.73 -6.39 3.32
C GLY A 16 18.51 -6.60 4.82
N LEU A 17 19.40 -6.05 5.65
CA LEU A 17 19.39 -6.25 7.11
C LEU A 17 18.51 -5.25 7.87
N SER A 18 17.86 -4.33 7.18
CA SER A 18 17.03 -3.28 7.80
C SER A 18 15.67 -3.16 7.08
N PRO A 19 14.77 -4.14 7.26
CA PRO A 19 13.41 -4.06 6.74
C PRO A 19 12.59 -3.00 7.47
N LEU A 20 12.00 -2.09 6.69
CA LEU A 20 11.17 -1.01 7.19
C LEU A 20 9.70 -1.47 7.22
N TYR A 21 9.33 -2.14 8.31
CA TYR A 21 7.97 -2.63 8.54
C TYR A 21 7.32 -1.97 9.75
N GLU A 22 8.05 -1.77 10.84
CA GLU A 22 7.47 -1.32 12.12
C GLU A 22 7.35 0.20 12.17
N GLU A 23 8.31 0.93 11.62
CA GLU A 23 8.37 2.39 11.71
C GLU A 23 7.15 3.07 11.06
N PRO A 24 6.69 2.66 9.86
CA PRO A 24 5.44 3.19 9.29
C PRO A 24 4.22 2.87 10.16
N ARG A 25 4.18 1.69 10.77
CA ARG A 25 3.08 1.26 11.66
C ARG A 25 3.06 2.04 12.96
N GLU A 26 4.23 2.30 13.54
CA GLU A 26 4.37 3.11 14.75
C GLU A 26 3.80 4.53 14.50
N ILE A 27 4.16 5.13 13.37
CA ILE A 27 3.61 6.43 12.96
C ILE A 27 2.09 6.32 12.78
N LEU A 28 1.62 5.34 11.99
CA LEU A 28 0.19 5.16 11.71
C LEU A 28 -0.64 4.94 12.97
N SER A 29 -0.13 4.21 13.95
CA SER A 29 -0.81 3.97 15.24
C SER A 29 -1.02 5.23 16.07
N LYS A 30 -0.23 6.28 15.84
CA LYS A 30 -0.33 7.57 16.54
C LYS A 30 -1.32 8.52 15.87
N ILE A 31 -1.61 8.34 14.58
CA ILE A 31 -2.38 9.30 13.77
C ILE A 31 -3.65 8.69 13.14
N SER A 32 -3.85 7.37 13.26
CA SER A 32 -4.96 6.66 12.61
C SER A 32 -5.32 5.34 13.30
N ASN A 33 -6.48 4.78 12.95
CA ASN A 33 -6.90 3.43 13.35
C ASN A 33 -6.42 2.45 12.28
N LEU A 34 -5.25 1.84 12.50
CA LEU A 34 -4.65 0.89 11.57
C LEU A 34 -5.28 -0.51 11.68
N THR A 35 -5.83 -1.01 10.58
CA THR A 35 -6.25 -2.40 10.41
C THR A 35 -5.33 -3.09 9.40
N GLU A 36 -4.67 -4.17 9.82
CA GLU A 36 -3.78 -4.93 8.95
C GLU A 36 -4.55 -5.76 7.91
N MET A 37 -3.99 -5.86 6.71
CA MET A 37 -4.46 -6.77 5.67
C MET A 37 -4.15 -8.24 6.02
N LYS A 38 -4.77 -9.16 5.29
CA LYS A 38 -4.49 -10.61 5.43
C LYS A 38 -3.02 -10.96 5.23
N THR A 39 -2.35 -10.29 4.30
CA THR A 39 -0.91 -10.47 4.04
C THR A 39 -0.13 -9.20 4.32
N ILE A 40 0.90 -9.29 5.16
CA ILE A 40 1.68 -8.15 5.65
C ILE A 40 3.18 -8.49 5.66
N LYS A 41 3.99 -7.45 5.79
CA LYS A 41 5.46 -7.53 5.92
C LYS A 41 6.06 -8.36 4.79
N GLU A 42 6.89 -9.34 5.11
CA GLU A 42 7.51 -10.23 4.13
C GLU A 42 6.49 -11.00 3.28
N ASN A 43 5.30 -11.26 3.83
CA ASN A 43 4.23 -11.98 3.15
C ASN A 43 3.32 -11.09 2.30
N ALA A 44 3.47 -9.76 2.36
CA ALA A 44 2.61 -8.84 1.63
C ALA A 44 2.64 -9.09 0.12
N LYS A 45 1.46 -9.22 -0.51
CA LYS A 45 1.38 -9.28 -1.97
C LYS A 45 2.02 -8.05 -2.61
N CYS A 46 2.75 -8.26 -3.71
CA CYS A 46 3.37 -7.18 -4.48
C CYS A 46 2.29 -6.26 -5.08
N CYS A 47 2.59 -4.96 -5.23
CA CYS A 47 1.71 -4.06 -5.98
C CYS A 47 1.74 -4.31 -7.49
N GLY A 48 2.70 -5.07 -8.03
CA GLY A 48 2.83 -5.36 -9.46
C GLY A 48 3.62 -4.32 -10.29
N ALA A 49 4.04 -3.21 -9.68
CA ALA A 49 4.63 -2.09 -10.43
C ALA A 49 6.12 -2.25 -10.78
N GLY A 50 6.90 -2.80 -9.85
CA GLY A 50 8.36 -2.84 -9.89
C GLY A 50 8.95 -3.78 -10.95
N GLY A 51 10.27 -3.83 -11.04
CA GLY A 51 10.98 -4.76 -11.93
C GLY A 51 10.71 -4.56 -13.43
N GLY A 52 10.20 -3.39 -13.83
CA GLY A 52 9.79 -3.10 -15.22
C GLY A 52 8.44 -3.67 -15.62
N VAL A 53 7.74 -4.41 -14.74
CA VAL A 53 6.49 -5.11 -15.06
C VAL A 53 5.41 -4.14 -15.51
N LYS A 54 5.23 -3.00 -14.81
CA LYS A 54 4.23 -2.01 -15.23
C LYS A 54 4.46 -1.44 -16.64
N LYS A 55 5.71 -1.37 -17.09
CA LYS A 55 6.04 -0.86 -18.42
C LYS A 55 5.96 -1.95 -19.49
N GLY A 56 6.43 -3.17 -19.20
CA GLY A 56 6.47 -4.28 -20.15
C GLY A 56 5.16 -5.05 -20.26
N PHE A 57 4.41 -5.16 -19.16
CA PHE A 57 3.21 -5.98 -19.02
C PHE A 57 2.15 -5.23 -18.17
N PRO A 58 1.58 -4.12 -18.69
CA PRO A 58 0.70 -3.24 -17.93
C PRO A 58 -0.57 -3.97 -17.42
N ASP A 59 -1.17 -4.85 -18.21
CA ASP A 59 -2.36 -5.60 -17.82
C ASP A 59 -2.06 -6.55 -16.64
N LEU A 60 -0.91 -7.25 -16.69
CA LEU A 60 -0.46 -8.10 -15.59
C LEU A 60 -0.19 -7.28 -14.31
N ALA A 61 0.46 -6.12 -14.45
CA ALA A 61 0.70 -5.23 -13.31
C ALA A 61 -0.60 -4.77 -12.67
N LEU A 62 -1.63 -4.48 -13.48
CA LEU A 62 -2.94 -4.08 -13.01
C LEU A 62 -3.67 -5.23 -12.30
N GLU A 63 -3.69 -6.44 -12.88
CA GLU A 63 -4.33 -7.60 -12.25
C GLU A 63 -3.69 -7.96 -10.91
N ILE A 64 -2.36 -7.91 -10.81
CA ILE A 64 -1.66 -8.10 -9.53
C ILE A 64 -2.11 -7.04 -8.50
N ALA A 65 -2.14 -5.76 -8.90
CA ALA A 65 -2.57 -4.68 -8.02
C ALA A 65 -4.02 -4.84 -7.54
N LYS A 66 -4.94 -5.29 -8.40
CA LYS A 66 -6.33 -5.55 -8.02
C LYS A 66 -6.43 -6.55 -6.87
N THR A 67 -5.65 -7.63 -6.90
CA THR A 67 -5.64 -8.61 -5.80
C THR A 67 -5.17 -8.03 -4.48
N ARG A 68 -4.33 -6.98 -4.50
CA ARG A 68 -3.88 -6.29 -3.30
C ARG A 68 -4.91 -5.28 -2.81
N VAL A 69 -5.59 -4.57 -3.71
CA VAL A 69 -6.69 -3.65 -3.34
C VAL A 69 -7.84 -4.42 -2.71
N GLN A 70 -8.18 -5.61 -3.22
CA GLN A 70 -9.21 -6.46 -2.63
C GLN A 70 -8.87 -6.87 -1.18
N GLU A 71 -7.61 -7.21 -0.89
CA GLU A 71 -7.19 -7.44 0.51
C GLU A 71 -7.34 -6.18 1.37
N ALA A 72 -7.10 -5.00 0.81
CA ALA A 72 -7.33 -3.74 1.52
C ALA A 72 -8.82 -3.53 1.80
N GLU A 73 -9.71 -3.84 0.85
CA GLU A 73 -11.16 -3.75 1.02
C GLU A 73 -11.68 -4.67 2.13
N GLU A 74 -11.11 -5.87 2.26
CA GLU A 74 -11.44 -6.83 3.34
C GLU A 74 -11.18 -6.25 4.74
N THR A 75 -10.31 -5.25 4.89
CA THR A 75 -10.04 -4.60 6.18
C THR A 75 -11.13 -3.62 6.62
N GLY A 76 -11.98 -3.17 5.69
CA GLY A 76 -12.95 -2.09 5.92
C GLY A 76 -12.31 -0.71 6.12
N ALA A 77 -11.02 -0.54 5.81
CA ALA A 77 -10.35 0.76 5.89
C ALA A 77 -10.83 1.72 4.81
N ASP A 78 -10.81 3.02 5.11
CA ASP A 78 -11.14 4.08 4.14
C ASP A 78 -9.92 4.42 3.25
N TYR A 79 -8.71 4.24 3.80
CA TYR A 79 -7.46 4.63 3.16
C TYR A 79 -6.44 3.49 3.11
N LEU A 80 -5.86 3.27 1.94
CA LEU A 80 -4.72 2.38 1.71
C LEU A 80 -3.44 3.22 1.69
N ILE A 81 -2.61 3.02 2.70
CA ILE A 81 -1.39 3.78 2.91
C ILE A 81 -0.18 3.02 2.38
N SER A 82 0.76 3.73 1.76
CA SER A 82 2.10 3.20 1.46
C SER A 82 3.14 4.33 1.46
N ILE A 83 4.42 3.97 1.43
CA ILE A 83 5.56 4.89 1.38
C ILE A 83 6.31 4.84 0.03
N CYS A 84 5.77 4.11 -0.94
CA CYS A 84 6.42 3.87 -2.22
C CYS A 84 5.62 4.49 -3.37
N PRO A 85 6.18 5.49 -4.10
CA PRO A 85 5.49 6.14 -5.21
C PRO A 85 5.09 5.19 -6.35
N PHE A 86 5.86 4.11 -6.58
CA PHE A 86 5.50 3.08 -7.55
C PHE A 86 4.29 2.26 -7.10
N CYS A 87 4.23 1.91 -5.81
CA CYS A 87 3.06 1.25 -5.23
C CYS A 87 1.85 2.17 -5.30
N TYR A 88 1.99 3.43 -4.88
CA TYR A 88 0.95 4.46 -4.95
C TYR A 88 0.33 4.51 -6.35
N ARG A 89 1.17 4.67 -7.38
CA ARG A 89 0.68 4.79 -8.76
C ARG A 89 -0.08 3.55 -9.22
N ASN A 90 0.42 2.34 -8.97
CA ASN A 90 -0.23 1.13 -9.49
C ASN A 90 -1.46 0.70 -8.68
N LEU A 91 -1.45 0.91 -7.37
CA LEU A 91 -2.61 0.64 -6.53
C LEU A 91 -3.72 1.66 -6.79
N THR A 92 -3.39 2.92 -7.09
CA THR A 92 -4.38 3.92 -7.55
C THR A 92 -5.08 3.48 -8.83
N ASP A 93 -4.32 3.03 -9.85
CA ASP A 93 -4.91 2.52 -11.09
C ASP A 93 -5.84 1.33 -10.83
N ALA A 94 -5.48 0.43 -9.91
CA ALA A 94 -6.32 -0.70 -9.53
C ALA A 94 -7.58 -0.30 -8.75
N ILE A 95 -7.49 0.66 -7.83
CA ILE A 95 -8.64 1.25 -7.12
C ILE A 95 -9.65 1.79 -8.13
N ILE A 96 -9.17 2.57 -9.12
CA ILE A 96 -10.02 3.13 -10.20
C ILE A 96 -10.63 2.00 -11.02
N ALA A 97 -9.83 1.02 -11.44
CA ALA A 97 -10.30 -0.09 -12.27
C ALA A 97 -11.35 -0.98 -11.57
N LEU A 98 -11.32 -1.05 -10.24
CA LEU A 98 -12.29 -1.80 -9.43
C LEU A 98 -13.53 -0.97 -9.06
N ASN A 99 -13.54 0.34 -9.31
CA ASN A 99 -14.50 1.28 -8.71
C ASN A 99 -14.57 1.14 -7.18
N SER A 100 -13.40 0.95 -6.54
CA SER A 100 -13.31 0.80 -5.09
C SER A 100 -13.55 2.12 -4.36
N ASN A 101 -14.11 2.05 -3.16
CA ASN A 101 -14.28 3.22 -2.29
C ASN A 101 -13.00 3.56 -1.49
N ILE A 102 -12.00 2.66 -1.47
CA ILE A 102 -10.72 2.91 -0.80
C ILE A 102 -9.96 4.02 -1.53
N LYS A 103 -9.28 4.87 -0.77
CA LYS A 103 -8.42 5.93 -1.30
C LYS A 103 -6.96 5.60 -1.06
N MET A 104 -6.14 5.73 -2.11
CA MET A 104 -4.68 5.65 -1.96
C MET A 104 -4.15 6.94 -1.36
N VAL A 105 -3.35 6.85 -0.30
CA VAL A 105 -2.72 8.02 0.35
C VAL A 105 -1.25 7.68 0.65
N ASP A 106 -0.36 8.64 0.41
CA ASP A 106 1.04 8.51 0.83
C ASP A 106 1.17 8.79 2.33
N LEU A 107 2.05 8.07 3.04
CA LEU A 107 2.21 8.29 4.48
C LEU A 107 2.57 9.75 4.82
N MET A 108 3.37 10.42 4.00
CA MET A 108 3.75 11.82 4.25
C MET A 108 2.55 12.77 4.09
N GLU A 109 1.64 12.50 3.15
CA GLU A 109 0.39 13.26 3.00
C GLU A 109 -0.50 13.09 4.24
N LEU A 110 -0.59 11.87 4.77
CA LEU A 110 -1.36 11.62 5.99
C LEU A 110 -0.74 12.29 7.22
N ILE A 111 0.60 12.32 7.31
CA ILE A 111 1.31 13.03 8.38
C ILE A 111 1.02 14.53 8.28
N ASP A 112 1.09 15.13 7.09
CA ASP A 112 0.81 16.55 6.88
C ASP A 112 -0.62 16.91 7.32
N GLN A 113 -1.61 16.08 6.96
CA GLN A 113 -3.00 16.24 7.39
C GLN A 113 -3.20 16.13 8.92
N ALA A 114 -2.34 15.38 9.61
CA ALA A 114 -2.43 15.21 11.07
C ALA A 114 -1.73 16.33 11.86
N LEU A 115 -0.88 17.13 11.20
CA LEU A 115 -0.19 18.26 11.82
C LEU A 115 -0.97 19.58 11.76
N LEU A 116 -2.01 19.64 10.92
CA LEU A 116 -2.94 20.76 10.76
C LEU A 116 -4.15 20.62 11.68
#